data_AF-A0A355IAE9-F1
#
_entry.id   AF-A0A355IAE9-F1
#
_cell.length_a   1.000
_cell.length_b   1.000
_cell.length_c   1.000
_cell.angle_alpha   90.00
_cell.angle_beta   90.00
_cell.angle_gamma   90.00
#
_symmetry.space_group_name_H-M   'P 1'
#
loop_
_entity.id
_entity.type
_entity.pdbx_description
1 polymer ?
#
loop_
_entity_poly.entity_id
_entity_poly.type
_entity_poly.pdbx_seq_one_letter_code
_entity_poly.pdbx_strand_id
1 'polypeptide(L)'
;AFSNGFELVSTLEKGKRFDIYCLDIIMPGFTGIDVAKEIRGFDKTAPILFFTSSPEFALESYSVKAINYVLKPISKEKLFFTFDEVIEQIKAEKDEDAVIVKSNEGIQKILISNLVFAEIIGRNVMYHLRSGKVIECTEPFSSVCDKLLKYGCFIKPHRSYLVNMQYVDTIENHQVTLQTLSFVPVAQGKAREIKQQYLNYQMEGE
;
A
#
# COMPACT_ATOMS: atom_id res chain seq x y z
N ALA A 1 -9.60 11.49 12.95
CA ALA A 1 -9.96 12.84 12.46
C ALA A 1 -9.16 13.86 13.24
N PHE A 2 -8.77 14.97 12.60
CA PHE A 2 -8.02 16.06 13.22
C PHE A 2 -8.95 17.26 13.40
N SER A 3 -8.73 18.03 14.47
CA SER A 3 -9.61 19.18 14.78
C SER A 3 -9.16 20.45 14.07
N ASN A 4 -7.91 20.50 13.59
CA ASN A 4 -7.33 21.61 12.84
C ASN A 4 -6.11 21.15 12.02
N GLY A 5 -5.64 22.02 11.12
CA GLY A 5 -4.50 21.75 10.25
C GLY A 5 -3.17 21.50 10.99
N PHE A 6 -2.97 22.14 12.14
CA PHE A 6 -1.72 22.04 12.91
C PHE A 6 -1.51 20.64 13.48
N GLU A 7 -2.56 20.01 14.02
CA GLU A 7 -2.48 18.62 14.52
C GLU A 7 -2.11 17.64 13.42
N LEU A 8 -2.66 17.83 12.22
CA LEU A 8 -2.35 17.00 11.05
C LEU A 8 -0.87 17.16 10.68
N VAL A 9 -0.40 18.39 10.50
CA VAL A 9 1.01 18.66 10.12
C VAL A 9 1.98 18.09 11.16
N SER A 10 1.73 18.33 12.46
CA SER A 10 2.58 17.76 13.53
C SER A 10 2.60 16.22 13.54
N THR A 11 1.51 15.59 13.11
CA THR A 11 1.43 14.13 12.96
C THR A 11 2.24 13.64 11.76
N LEU A 12 2.29 14.41 10.67
CA LEU A 12 3.13 14.12 9.50
C LEU A 12 4.62 14.28 9.81
N GLU A 13 5.00 15.28 10.60
CA GLU A 13 6.38 15.46 11.08
C GLU A 13 6.87 14.26 11.89
N LYS A 14 5.98 13.59 12.62
CA LYS A 14 6.27 12.34 13.37
C LYS A 14 6.38 11.10 12.47
N GLY A 15 6.31 11.26 11.15
CA GLY A 15 6.50 10.19 10.18
C GLY A 15 5.25 9.41 9.81
N LYS A 16 4.08 9.73 10.37
CA LYS A 16 2.82 9.11 9.95
C LYS A 16 2.42 9.60 8.56
N ARG A 17 1.86 8.72 7.73
CA ARG A 17 1.36 9.03 6.39
C ARG A 17 -0.05 8.46 6.23
N PHE A 18 -0.79 8.98 5.25
CA PHE A 18 -2.17 8.61 4.97
C PHE A 18 -2.35 8.42 3.47
N ASP A 19 -3.19 7.47 3.07
CA ASP A 19 -3.50 7.22 1.66
C ASP A 19 -4.34 8.34 1.04
N ILE A 20 -5.20 9.02 1.83
CA ILE A 20 -6.08 10.10 1.36
C ILE A 20 -6.15 11.22 2.40
N TYR A 21 -6.02 12.46 1.95
CA TYR A 21 -6.20 13.66 2.76
C TYR A 21 -7.50 14.37 2.37
N CYS A 22 -8.49 14.35 3.26
CA CYS A 22 -9.73 15.11 3.10
C CYS A 22 -9.66 16.38 3.94
N LEU A 23 -9.62 17.55 3.31
CA LEU A 23 -9.37 18.83 3.95
C LEU A 23 -10.53 19.81 3.74
N ASP A 24 -10.90 20.58 4.76
CA ASP A 24 -11.62 21.83 4.55
C ASP A 24 -10.62 22.95 4.28
N ILE A 25 -11.00 23.93 3.47
CA ILE A 25 -10.18 25.12 3.21
C ILE A 25 -10.41 26.18 4.27
N ILE A 26 -11.67 26.39 4.68
CA ILE A 26 -12.01 27.41 5.67
C ILE A 26 -11.86 26.80 7.05
N MET A 27 -10.71 27.01 7.65
CA MET A 27 -10.40 26.60 9.01
C MET A 27 -9.72 27.74 9.76
N PRO A 28 -9.91 27.86 11.08
CA PRO A 28 -9.24 28.87 11.88
C PRO A 28 -7.73 28.60 11.94
N GLY A 29 -6.93 29.66 11.76
CA GLY A 29 -5.48 29.63 11.86
C GLY A 29 -4.79 29.23 10.55
N PHE A 30 -4.88 27.97 10.16
CA PHE A 30 -4.24 27.42 8.95
C PHE A 30 -5.30 27.07 7.91
N THR A 31 -5.20 27.63 6.70
CA THR A 31 -6.13 27.26 5.63
C THR A 31 -5.84 25.84 5.15
N GLY A 32 -6.84 25.17 4.60
CA GLY A 32 -6.64 23.84 3.99
C GLY A 32 -5.61 23.84 2.86
N ILE A 33 -5.47 24.97 2.15
CA ILE A 33 -4.46 25.13 1.10
C ILE A 33 -3.06 25.16 1.71
N ASP A 34 -2.87 25.87 2.82
CA ASP A 34 -1.57 25.91 3.50
C ASP A 34 -1.19 24.54 4.05
N VAL A 35 -2.17 23.82 4.62
CA VAL A 35 -1.98 22.42 5.05
C VAL A 35 -1.60 21.53 3.87
N ALA A 36 -2.23 21.71 2.71
CA ALA A 36 -1.88 20.95 1.50
C ALA A 36 -0.47 21.25 0.99
N LYS A 37 0.01 22.50 1.10
CA LYS A 37 1.39 22.88 0.78
C LYS A 37 2.38 22.14 1.70
N GLU A 38 2.09 22.07 3.00
CA GLU A 38 2.90 21.29 3.95
C GLU A 38 2.89 19.79 3.60
N ILE A 39 1.71 19.21 3.34
CA ILE A 39 1.60 17.81 2.90
C ILE A 39 2.47 17.55 1.67
N ARG A 40 2.47 18.46 0.68
CA ARG A 40 3.31 18.35 -0.53
C ARG A 40 4.80 18.41 -0.25
N GLY A 41 5.21 19.05 0.84
CA GLY A 41 6.59 19.01 1.33
C GLY A 41 7.03 17.62 1.78
N PHE A 42 6.12 16.87 2.41
CA PHE A 42 6.36 15.49 2.87
C PHE A 42 6.08 14.42 1.83
N ASP A 43 5.08 14.63 0.98
CA ASP A 43 4.58 13.70 -0.03
C ASP A 43 4.02 14.46 -1.25
N LYS A 44 4.78 14.42 -2.34
CA LYS A 44 4.47 15.15 -3.58
C LYS A 44 3.27 14.58 -4.34
N THR A 45 2.91 13.33 -4.10
CA THR A 45 1.90 12.59 -4.85
C THR A 45 0.68 12.25 -3.99
N ALA A 46 0.72 12.50 -2.67
CA ALA A 46 -0.39 12.28 -1.75
C ALA A 46 -1.77 12.71 -2.34
N PRO A 47 -2.77 11.83 -2.38
CA PRO A 47 -4.14 12.18 -2.76
C PRO A 47 -4.75 13.23 -1.83
N ILE A 48 -5.08 14.42 -2.35
CA ILE A 48 -5.73 15.52 -1.59
C ILE A 48 -7.10 15.83 -2.18
N LEU A 49 -8.11 15.83 -1.31
CA LEU A 49 -9.51 16.18 -1.60
C LEU A 49 -9.92 17.38 -0.76
N PHE A 50 -10.44 18.42 -1.40
CA PHE A 50 -11.00 19.57 -0.69
C PHE A 50 -12.52 19.47 -0.56
N PHE A 51 -13.03 19.72 0.64
CA PHE A 51 -14.45 19.87 0.94
C PHE A 51 -14.68 21.22 1.61
N THR A 52 -15.17 22.21 0.87
CA THR A 52 -15.28 23.58 1.40
C THR A 52 -16.57 24.28 0.99
N SER A 53 -16.97 25.33 1.71
CA SER A 53 -18.09 26.20 1.36
C SER A 53 -17.69 27.37 0.45
N SER A 54 -16.39 27.63 0.25
CA SER A 54 -15.93 28.73 -0.62
C SER A 54 -15.60 28.22 -2.03
N PRO A 55 -16.07 28.87 -3.11
CA PRO A 55 -15.64 28.56 -4.48
C PRO A 55 -14.32 29.25 -4.87
N GLU A 56 -13.88 30.24 -4.11
CA GLU A 56 -12.81 31.17 -4.52
C GLU A 56 -11.42 30.52 -4.58
N PHE A 57 -11.22 29.43 -3.83
CA PHE A 57 -9.94 28.72 -3.75
C PHE A 57 -9.80 27.59 -4.77
N ALA A 58 -10.77 27.40 -5.67
CA ALA A 58 -10.73 26.34 -6.67
C ALA A 58 -9.49 26.44 -7.58
N LEU A 59 -9.12 27.65 -8.01
CA LEU A 59 -7.92 27.86 -8.83
C LEU A 59 -6.63 27.55 -8.06
N GLU A 60 -6.55 27.96 -6.79
CA GLU A 60 -5.37 27.71 -5.96
C GLU A 60 -5.20 26.22 -5.66
N SER A 61 -6.29 25.45 -5.60
CA SER A 61 -6.25 24.00 -5.40
C SER A 61 -5.47 23.23 -6.49
N TYR A 62 -5.40 23.78 -7.72
CA TYR A 62 -4.58 23.20 -8.79
C TYR A 62 -3.08 23.33 -8.49
N SER A 63 -2.66 24.40 -7.81
CA SER A 63 -1.24 24.63 -7.48
C SER A 63 -0.70 23.55 -6.54
N VAL A 64 -1.56 23.03 -5.67
CA VAL A 64 -1.25 21.92 -4.76
C VAL A 64 -1.62 20.56 -5.34
N LYS A 65 -2.01 20.49 -6.62
CA LYS A 65 -2.41 19.25 -7.31
C LYS A 65 -3.43 18.46 -6.48
N ALA A 66 -4.51 19.11 -6.03
CA ALA A 66 -5.63 18.40 -5.44
C ALA A 66 -6.29 17.52 -6.50
N ILE A 67 -6.75 16.33 -6.12
CA ILE A 67 -7.47 15.41 -7.01
C ILE A 67 -8.85 15.98 -7.30
N ASN A 68 -9.54 16.47 -6.27
CA ASN A 68 -10.87 17.01 -6.43
C ASN A 68 -11.15 18.17 -5.47
N TYR A 69 -12.06 19.04 -5.90
CA TYR A 69 -12.53 20.21 -5.18
C TYR A 69 -14.05 20.16 -5.09
N VAL A 70 -14.57 19.87 -3.90
CA VAL A 70 -15.99 19.64 -3.69
C VAL A 70 -16.61 20.73 -2.83
N LEU A 71 -17.56 21.46 -3.41
CA LEU A 71 -18.34 22.48 -2.72
C LEU A 71 -19.39 21.86 -1.80
N LYS A 72 -19.50 22.41 -0.59
CA LYS A 72 -20.56 22.14 0.38
C LYS A 72 -21.82 22.96 0.02
N PRO A 73 -23.04 22.43 0.25
CA PRO A 73 -23.33 21.09 0.76
C PRO A 73 -23.09 20.00 -0.30
N ILE A 74 -22.49 18.88 0.12
CA ILE A 74 -22.21 17.76 -0.76
C ILE A 74 -23.34 16.73 -0.69
N SER A 75 -23.83 16.28 -1.84
CA SER A 75 -24.78 15.16 -1.90
C SER A 75 -24.07 13.84 -1.66
N LYS A 76 -24.82 12.85 -1.14
CA LYS A 76 -24.31 11.49 -0.94
C LYS A 76 -23.70 10.93 -2.23
N GLU A 77 -24.43 11.04 -3.34
CA GLU A 77 -24.01 10.56 -4.67
C GLU A 77 -22.68 11.18 -5.11
N LYS A 78 -22.52 12.50 -4.96
CA LYS A 78 -21.29 13.20 -5.35
C LYS A 78 -20.11 12.81 -4.47
N LEU A 79 -20.35 12.59 -3.18
CA LEU A 79 -19.33 12.09 -2.26
C LEU A 79 -18.83 10.71 -2.69
N PHE A 80 -19.74 9.74 -2.92
CA PHE A 80 -19.35 8.39 -3.35
C PHE A 80 -18.61 8.40 -4.67
N PHE A 81 -19.13 9.12 -5.66
CA PHE A 81 -18.47 9.25 -6.97
C PHE A 81 -17.03 9.80 -6.85
N THR A 82 -16.82 10.86 -6.06
CA THR A 82 -15.47 11.42 -5.84
C THR A 82 -14.54 10.41 -5.16
N PHE A 83 -15.03 9.65 -4.18
CA PHE A 83 -14.21 8.63 -3.52
C PHE A 83 -13.92 7.44 -4.43
N ASP A 84 -14.87 6.99 -5.23
CA ASP A 84 -14.67 5.90 -6.19
C ASP A 84 -13.56 6.24 -7.18
N GLU A 85 -13.57 7.45 -7.76
CA GLU A 85 -12.50 7.94 -8.65
C GLU A 85 -11.13 7.95 -7.97
N VAL A 86 -11.06 8.46 -6.73
CA VAL A 86 -9.80 8.53 -5.97
C VAL A 86 -9.28 7.15 -5.62
N ILE A 87 -10.17 6.23 -5.22
CA ILE A 87 -9.81 4.85 -4.90
C ILE A 87 -9.32 4.13 -6.15
N GLU A 88 -9.95 4.33 -7.30
CA GLU A 88 -9.47 3.78 -8.58
C GLU A 88 -8.08 4.30 -8.92
N GLN A 89 -7.83 5.60 -8.76
CA GLN A 89 -6.51 6.19 -9.00
C GLN A 89 -5.44 5.63 -8.05
N ILE A 90 -5.76 5.48 -6.76
CA ILE A 90 -4.85 4.88 -5.76
C ILE A 90 -4.60 3.41 -6.06
N LYS A 91 -5.63 2.67 -6.48
CA LYS A 91 -5.48 1.26 -6.88
C LYS A 91 -4.60 1.14 -8.12
N ALA A 92 -4.76 2.02 -9.10
CA ALA A 92 -3.93 2.06 -10.30
C ALA A 92 -2.45 2.37 -9.95
N GLU A 93 -2.20 3.31 -9.03
CA GLU A 93 -0.85 3.59 -8.51
C GLU A 93 -0.29 2.43 -7.66
N LYS A 94 -1.10 1.76 -6.84
CA LYS A 94 -0.70 0.53 -6.12
C LYS A 94 -0.42 -0.64 -7.07
N ASP A 95 -1.03 -0.66 -8.26
CA ASP A 95 -0.68 -1.60 -9.34
C ASP A 95 0.65 -1.24 -10.05
N GLU A 96 1.30 -0.12 -9.69
CA GLU A 96 2.66 0.20 -10.14
C GLU A 96 3.76 -0.36 -9.22
N ASP A 97 3.43 -0.73 -7.98
CA ASP A 97 4.39 -1.30 -7.04
C ASP A 97 5.04 -2.54 -7.66
N ALA A 98 6.35 -2.44 -7.88
CA ALA A 98 7.08 -3.44 -8.63
C ALA A 98 8.50 -3.60 -8.13
N VAL A 99 8.98 -4.83 -8.19
CA VAL A 99 10.39 -5.16 -8.00
C VAL A 99 11.04 -5.41 -9.36
N ILE A 100 12.18 -4.79 -9.59
CA ILE A 100 13.03 -5.08 -10.75
C ILE A 100 14.02 -6.15 -10.32
N VAL A 101 14.01 -7.28 -11.02
CA VAL A 101 14.89 -8.42 -10.74
C VAL A 101 15.78 -8.73 -11.93
N LYS A 102 17.00 -9.20 -11.65
CA LYS A 102 17.91 -9.69 -12.67
C LYS A 102 17.82 -11.20 -12.73
N SER A 103 17.03 -11.69 -13.68
CA SER A 103 16.86 -13.11 -13.95
C SER A 103 17.90 -13.64 -14.94
N ASN A 104 17.91 -14.96 -15.14
CA ASN A 104 18.71 -15.61 -16.18
C ASN A 104 18.31 -15.16 -17.60
N GLU A 105 17.06 -14.69 -17.79
CA GLU A 105 16.53 -14.18 -19.06
C GLU A 105 16.77 -12.67 -19.25
N GLY A 106 17.42 -12.01 -18.29
CA GLY A 106 17.64 -10.56 -18.28
C GLY A 106 16.86 -9.84 -17.18
N ILE A 107 16.67 -8.54 -17.34
CA ILE A 107 15.99 -7.69 -16.36
C ILE A 107 14.48 -7.84 -16.54
N GLN A 108 13.78 -8.25 -15.47
CA GLN A 108 12.33 -8.39 -15.46
C GLN A 108 11.70 -7.48 -14.40
N LYS A 109 10.60 -6.81 -14.75
CA LYS A 109 9.75 -6.06 -13.81
C LYS A 109 8.66 -7.01 -13.31
N ILE A 110 8.54 -7.17 -11.99
CA ILE A 110 7.51 -7.98 -11.34
C ILE A 110 6.61 -7.04 -10.55
N LEU A 111 5.34 -6.96 -10.93
CA LEU A 111 4.33 -6.26 -10.11
C LEU A 111 4.13 -7.03 -8.81
N ILE A 112 4.10 -6.32 -7.69
CA ILE A 112 3.86 -6.92 -6.37
C ILE A 112 2.48 -7.56 -6.31
N SER A 113 1.48 -6.92 -6.95
CA SER A 113 0.15 -7.48 -7.12
C SER A 113 0.15 -8.82 -7.84
N ASN A 114 1.15 -9.13 -8.68
CA ASN A 114 1.26 -10.43 -9.36
C ASN A 114 2.15 -11.45 -8.64
N LEU A 115 2.88 -11.06 -7.58
CA LEU A 115 3.78 -11.94 -6.85
C LEU A 115 3.07 -12.66 -5.72
N VAL A 116 2.96 -13.98 -5.83
CA VAL A 116 2.22 -14.84 -4.88
C VAL A 116 3.12 -15.23 -3.70
N PHE A 117 4.31 -15.75 -4.00
CA PHE A 117 5.32 -16.03 -3.00
C PHE A 117 6.71 -16.08 -3.65
N ALA A 118 7.74 -15.98 -2.82
CA ALA A 118 9.12 -16.22 -3.20
C ALA A 118 9.71 -17.32 -2.32
N GLU A 119 10.49 -18.22 -2.92
CA GLU A 119 11.22 -19.25 -2.20
C GLU A 119 12.68 -19.31 -2.62
N ILE A 120 13.56 -19.81 -1.75
CA ILE A 120 14.93 -20.12 -2.12
C ILE A 120 15.10 -21.63 -2.32
N ILE A 121 15.58 -22.00 -3.51
CA ILE A 121 15.97 -23.36 -3.87
C ILE A 121 17.47 -23.34 -4.22
N GLY A 122 18.27 -24.02 -3.40
CA GLY A 122 19.73 -23.99 -3.54
C GLY A 122 20.29 -22.57 -3.32
N ARG A 123 20.77 -21.94 -4.38
CA ARG A 123 21.29 -20.56 -4.37
C ARG A 123 20.39 -19.55 -5.07
N ASN A 124 19.28 -20.02 -5.65
CA ASN A 124 18.43 -19.22 -6.51
C ASN A 124 17.11 -18.93 -5.80
N VAL A 125 16.62 -17.71 -6.01
CA VAL A 125 15.32 -17.29 -5.55
C VAL A 125 14.33 -17.46 -6.69
N MET A 126 13.25 -18.18 -6.41
CA MET A 126 12.14 -18.41 -7.32
C MET A 126 11.00 -17.48 -6.94
N TYR A 127 10.62 -16.59 -7.84
CA TYR A 127 9.47 -15.70 -7.70
C TYR A 127 8.28 -16.33 -8.43
N HIS A 128 7.27 -16.75 -7.68
CA HIS A 128 6.08 -17.42 -8.21
C HIS A 128 4.96 -16.41 -8.46
N LEU A 129 4.58 -16.26 -9.72
CA LEU A 129 3.57 -15.29 -10.14
C LEU A 129 2.17 -15.90 -10.23
N ARG A 130 1.14 -15.06 -10.13
CA ARG A 130 -0.27 -15.47 -10.23
C ARG A 130 -0.60 -16.16 -11.55
N SER A 131 0.12 -15.82 -12.62
CA SER A 131 -0.04 -16.44 -13.93
C SER A 131 0.49 -17.89 -14.02
N GLY A 132 1.16 -18.37 -12.96
CA GLY A 132 1.90 -19.64 -12.96
C GLY A 132 3.31 -19.53 -13.53
N LYS A 133 3.72 -18.36 -14.04
CA LYS A 133 5.12 -18.12 -14.43
C LYS A 133 5.99 -18.08 -13.17
N VAL A 134 7.16 -18.73 -13.23
CA VAL A 134 8.19 -18.66 -12.20
C VAL A 134 9.41 -17.93 -12.76
N ILE A 135 9.90 -16.91 -12.05
CA ILE A 135 11.11 -16.17 -12.43
C ILE A 135 12.23 -16.57 -11.48
N GLU A 136 13.33 -17.04 -12.04
CA GLU A 136 14.52 -17.46 -11.31
C GLU A 136 15.57 -16.35 -11.28
N CYS A 137 16.09 -16.03 -10.09
CA CYS A 137 17.13 -15.03 -9.89
C CYS A 137 18.22 -15.52 -8.94
N THR A 138 19.46 -15.15 -9.23
CA THR A 138 20.61 -15.45 -8.36
C THR A 138 20.90 -14.26 -7.46
N GLU A 139 20.27 -14.23 -6.29
CA GLU A 139 20.47 -13.19 -5.28
C GLU A 139 20.29 -13.73 -3.85
N PRO A 140 20.87 -13.07 -2.83
CA PRO A 140 20.68 -13.49 -1.44
C PRO A 140 19.21 -13.35 -1.01
N PHE A 141 18.64 -14.42 -0.46
CA PHE A 141 17.24 -14.42 -0.01
C PHE A 141 16.97 -13.39 1.11
N SER A 142 17.97 -13.05 1.92
CA SER A 142 17.86 -11.95 2.88
C SER A 142 17.56 -10.62 2.19
N SER A 143 18.29 -10.29 1.13
CA SER A 143 18.07 -9.07 0.34
C SER A 143 16.69 -9.05 -0.30
N VAL A 144 16.18 -10.20 -0.72
CA VAL A 144 14.80 -10.33 -1.24
C VAL A 144 13.78 -10.07 -0.13
N CYS A 145 13.97 -10.65 1.06
CA CYS A 145 13.10 -10.39 2.20
C CYS A 145 13.08 -8.90 2.54
N ASP A 146 14.24 -8.24 2.62
CA ASP A 146 14.34 -6.82 2.95
C ASP A 146 13.67 -5.92 1.90
N LYS A 147 13.71 -6.31 0.62
CA LYS A 147 13.00 -5.60 -0.46
C LYS A 147 11.50 -5.78 -0.35
N LEU A 148 11.03 -7.01 -0.17
CA LEU A 148 9.61 -7.35 -0.26
C LEU A 148 8.83 -7.04 1.02
N LEU A 149 9.44 -7.19 2.21
CA LEU A 149 8.77 -6.89 3.49
C LEU A 149 8.34 -5.42 3.61
N LYS A 150 8.94 -4.51 2.84
CA LYS A 150 8.59 -3.08 2.81
C LYS A 150 7.17 -2.81 2.30
N TYR A 151 6.61 -3.72 1.49
CA TYR A 151 5.25 -3.57 0.95
C TYR A 151 4.16 -3.94 1.97
N GLY A 152 4.51 -4.45 3.16
CA GLY A 152 3.56 -4.76 4.24
C GLY A 152 2.66 -5.98 3.99
N CYS A 153 2.47 -6.41 2.75
CA CYS A 153 1.66 -7.58 2.38
C CYS A 153 2.43 -8.91 2.47
N PHE A 154 3.72 -8.91 2.81
CA PHE A 154 4.53 -10.13 2.85
C PHE A 154 4.79 -10.63 4.28
N ILE A 155 4.75 -11.97 4.45
CA ILE A 155 5.12 -12.67 5.69
C ILE A 155 6.15 -13.76 5.43
N LYS A 156 6.95 -14.07 6.45
CA LYS A 156 8.00 -15.10 6.40
C LYS A 156 7.62 -16.32 7.24
N PRO A 157 6.76 -17.23 6.74
CA PRO A 157 6.33 -18.41 7.50
C PRO A 157 7.47 -19.41 7.74
N HIS A 158 8.48 -19.44 6.87
CA HIS A 158 9.62 -20.33 6.97
C HIS A 158 10.91 -19.65 6.52
N ARG A 159 12.08 -20.18 6.91
CA ARG A 159 13.39 -19.57 6.59
C ARG A 159 13.63 -19.42 5.08
N SER A 160 13.02 -20.30 4.29
CA SER A 160 13.17 -20.37 2.83
C SER A 160 12.00 -19.77 2.05
N TYR A 161 10.98 -19.21 2.71
CA TYR A 161 9.76 -18.76 2.06
C TYR A 161 9.34 -17.37 2.51
N LEU A 162 8.86 -16.58 1.56
CA LEU A 162 8.18 -15.32 1.80
C LEU A 162 6.88 -15.31 1.01
N VAL A 163 5.75 -15.10 1.68
CA VAL A 163 4.40 -15.27 1.12
C VAL A 163 3.69 -13.94 1.11
N ASN A 164 3.04 -13.61 -0.01
CA ASN A 164 2.11 -12.49 -0.08
C ASN A 164 0.76 -12.90 0.54
N MET A 165 0.37 -12.22 1.61
CA MET A 165 -0.83 -12.48 2.39
C MET A 165 -2.13 -12.27 1.60
N GLN A 166 -2.10 -11.49 0.50
CA GLN A 166 -3.25 -11.34 -0.40
C GLN A 166 -3.70 -12.67 -1.01
N TYR A 167 -2.78 -13.63 -1.13
CA TYR A 167 -3.02 -14.92 -1.77
C TYR A 167 -3.15 -16.07 -0.79
N VAL A 168 -3.17 -15.80 0.52
CA VAL A 168 -3.36 -16.82 1.54
C VAL A 168 -4.82 -17.26 1.54
N ASP A 169 -5.05 -18.56 1.43
CA ASP A 169 -6.35 -19.20 1.58
C ASP A 169 -6.54 -19.71 3.02
N THR A 170 -5.63 -20.57 3.49
CA THR A 170 -5.73 -21.21 4.80
C THR A 170 -4.38 -21.26 5.50
N ILE A 171 -4.33 -20.92 6.79
CA ILE A 171 -3.13 -21.05 7.65
C ILE A 171 -3.34 -22.14 8.69
N GLU A 172 -2.59 -23.24 8.57
CA GLU A 172 -2.57 -24.33 9.53
C GLU A 172 -1.36 -24.25 10.47
N ASN A 173 -1.14 -25.28 11.29
CA ASN A 173 -0.02 -25.29 12.23
C ASN A 173 1.34 -25.58 11.56
N HIS A 174 1.35 -26.23 10.40
CA HIS A 174 2.58 -26.67 9.72
C HIS A 174 2.70 -26.14 8.29
N GLN A 175 1.66 -25.53 7.75
CA GLN A 175 1.62 -25.06 6.38
C GLN A 175 0.67 -23.88 6.19
N VAL A 176 0.91 -23.12 5.13
CA VAL A 176 0.03 -22.12 4.55
C VAL A 176 -0.39 -22.62 3.18
N THR A 177 -1.69 -22.72 2.96
CA THR A 177 -2.28 -23.00 1.65
C THR A 177 -2.57 -21.68 0.96
N LEU A 178 -2.12 -21.54 -0.29
CA LEU A 178 -2.35 -20.37 -1.12
C LEU A 178 -3.54 -20.62 -2.06
N GLN A 179 -4.18 -19.55 -2.53
CA GLN A 179 -5.28 -19.61 -3.51
C GLN A 179 -4.85 -20.26 -4.84
N THR A 180 -3.54 -20.28 -5.13
CA THR A 180 -2.95 -21.00 -6.27
C THR A 180 -2.84 -22.51 -6.03
N LEU A 181 -3.39 -23.03 -4.92
CA LEU A 181 -3.27 -24.42 -4.45
C LEU A 181 -1.83 -24.85 -4.10
N SER A 182 -0.92 -23.88 -3.97
CA SER A 182 0.45 -24.12 -3.52
C SER A 182 0.51 -24.23 -1.99
N PHE A 183 1.40 -25.08 -1.48
CA PHE A 183 1.61 -25.28 -0.04
C PHE A 183 2.97 -24.73 0.37
N VAL A 184 2.98 -23.86 1.38
CA VAL A 184 4.20 -23.27 1.94
C VAL A 184 4.37 -23.74 3.38
N PRO A 185 5.53 -24.33 3.77
CA PRO A 185 5.72 -24.79 5.14
C PRO A 185 5.77 -23.63 6.13
N VAL A 186 5.35 -23.91 7.36
CA VAL A 186 5.49 -23.00 8.51
C VAL A 186 6.58 -23.56 9.43
N ALA A 187 7.52 -22.72 9.83
CA ALA A 187 8.58 -23.10 10.77
C ALA A 187 7.99 -23.52 12.12
N GLN A 188 8.64 -24.50 12.75
CA GLN A 188 8.22 -25.02 14.06
C GLN A 188 8.11 -23.89 15.09
N GLY A 189 6.99 -23.84 15.81
CA GLY A 189 6.71 -22.83 16.82
C GLY A 189 6.27 -21.46 16.28
N LYS A 190 6.30 -21.22 14.96
CA LYS A 190 5.90 -19.92 14.37
C LYS A 190 4.43 -19.81 14.01
N ALA A 191 3.66 -20.90 14.01
CA ALA A 191 2.27 -20.89 13.56
C ALA A 191 1.40 -19.82 14.25
N ARG A 192 1.57 -19.64 15.56
CA ARG A 192 0.82 -18.62 16.32
C ARG A 192 1.20 -17.20 15.89
N GLU A 193 2.48 -16.93 15.70
CA GLU A 193 2.99 -15.64 15.22
C GLU A 193 2.45 -15.32 13.83
N ILE A 194 2.52 -16.29 12.91
CA ILE A 194 2.08 -16.14 11.52
C ILE A 194 0.56 -15.90 11.44
N LYS A 195 -0.23 -16.66 12.21
CA LYS A 195 -1.68 -16.42 12.30
C LYS A 195 -1.99 -15.02 12.82
N GLN A 196 -1.27 -14.55 13.84
CA GLN A 196 -1.47 -13.20 14.36
C GLN A 196 -1.08 -12.11 13.35
N GLN A 197 0.05 -12.26 12.65
CA GLN A 197 0.46 -11.33 11.60
C GLN A 197 -0.58 -11.26 10.47
N TYR A 198 -1.10 -12.40 10.04
CA TYR A 198 -2.14 -12.44 9.02
C TYR A 198 -3.45 -11.80 9.49
N LEU A 199 -3.89 -12.05 10.73
CA LEU A 199 -5.06 -11.38 11.29
C LEU A 199 -4.86 -9.87 11.35
N ASN A 200 -3.71 -9.39 11.82
CA ASN A 200 -3.42 -7.96 11.85
C ASN A 200 -3.48 -7.35 10.44
N TYR A 201 -2.90 -8.04 9.44
CA TYR A 201 -2.95 -7.62 8.05
C TYR A 201 -4.38 -7.50 7.50
N GLN A 202 -5.27 -8.45 7.82
CA GLN A 202 -6.67 -8.37 7.40
C GLN A 202 -7.43 -7.22 8.08
N MET A 203 -7.12 -6.95 9.36
CA MET A 203 -7.75 -5.86 10.12
C MET A 203 -7.21 -4.47 9.74
N GLU A 204 -6.00 -4.37 9.18
CA GLU A 204 -5.45 -3.12 8.61
C GLU A 204 -6.04 -2.79 7.23
N GLY A 205 -6.71 -3.75 6.59
CA GLY A 205 -7.39 -3.58 5.30
C GLY A 205 -8.86 -3.15 5.39
N GLU A 206 -9.42 -3.01 6.60
CA GLU A 206 -10.75 -2.45 6.90
C GLU A 206 -10.67 -0.97 7.32
#